data_AF-A0A428VWC0-F1
#
_entry.id   AF-A0A428VWC0-F1
#
_cell.length_a   1.000
_cell.length_b   1.000
_cell.length_c   1.000
_cell.angle_alpha   90.00
_cell.angle_beta   90.00
_cell.angle_gamma   90.00
#
_symmetry.space_group_name_H-M   'P 1'
#
loop_
_entity.id
_entity.type
_entity.pdbx_description
1 polymer ?
#
loop_
_entity_poly.entity_id
_entity_poly.type
_entity_poly.pdbx_seq_one_letter_code
_entity_poly.pdbx_strand_id
1 'polypeptide(L)'
;MVSAWAVTALLLAGVVTDAATGDRGGLVLFALATLAVGAFAAHSTLVRPRLAAGTEGLVARTLSGTHRLPWAQTRTRLRTTRRLGRDGVTLEVEHEEQLYVFGWLDLGEDPRDVLDVLSTLRS
;
A
#
# COMPACT_ATOMS: atom_id res chain seq x y z
N MET A 1 5.22 -3.96 9.85
CA MET A 1 5.40 -5.04 8.85
C MET A 1 5.88 -6.33 9.47
N VAL A 2 6.96 -6.31 10.27
CA VAL A 2 7.38 -7.48 11.08
C VAL A 2 6.23 -8.03 11.91
N SER A 3 5.40 -7.14 12.47
CA SER A 3 4.17 -7.50 13.19
C SER A 3 3.16 -8.30 12.36
N ALA A 4 2.94 -7.96 11.08
CA ALA A 4 1.97 -8.66 10.24
C ALA A 4 2.47 -10.07 9.89
N TRP A 5 3.76 -10.22 9.56
CA TRP A 5 4.38 -11.52 9.33
C TRP A 5 4.40 -12.40 10.58
N ALA A 6 4.65 -11.82 11.75
CA ALA A 6 4.57 -12.55 13.01
C ALA A 6 3.15 -13.09 13.29
N VAL A 7 2.11 -12.30 13.01
CA VAL A 7 0.72 -12.75 13.13
C VAL A 7 0.41 -13.84 12.11
N THR A 8 0.85 -13.73 10.86
CA THR A 8 0.70 -14.80 9.85
C THR A 8 1.35 -16.10 10.32
N ALA A 9 2.56 -16.05 10.87
CA ALA A 9 3.25 -17.22 11.37
C ALA A 9 2.50 -17.88 12.54
N LEU A 10 1.94 -17.08 13.45
CA LEU A 10 1.14 -17.58 14.56
C LEU A 10 -0.16 -18.26 14.08
N LEU A 11 -0.86 -17.66 13.12
CA LEU A 11 -2.07 -18.26 12.55
C LEU A 11 -1.76 -19.58 11.83
N LEU A 12 -0.65 -19.65 11.11
CA LEU A 12 -0.19 -20.87 10.46
C LEU A 12 0.11 -21.99 11.47
N ALA A 13 0.70 -21.65 12.62
CA ALA A 13 0.90 -22.62 13.70
C ALA A 13 -0.43 -23.18 14.24
N GLY A 14 -1.47 -22.34 14.31
CA GLY A 14 -2.84 -22.77 14.61
C GLY A 14 -3.37 -23.79 13.61
N VAL A 15 -3.22 -23.52 12.30
CA VAL A 15 -3.61 -24.48 11.22
C VAL A 15 -2.92 -25.83 11.40
N VAL A 16 -1.62 -25.83 11.66
CA VAL A 16 -0.84 -27.06 11.82
C VAL A 16 -1.31 -27.85 13.06
N THR A 17 -1.58 -27.14 14.15
CA THR A 17 -2.06 -27.76 15.39
C THR A 17 -3.44 -28.38 15.20
N ASP A 18 -4.37 -27.66 14.59
CA ASP A 18 -5.74 -28.13 14.37
C ASP A 18 -5.81 -29.27 13.35
N ALA A 19 -4.94 -29.26 12.34
CA ALA A 19 -4.79 -30.38 11.42
C ALA A 19 -4.27 -31.64 12.14
N ALA A 20 -3.38 -31.49 13.13
CA ALA A 20 -2.86 -32.60 13.91
C ALA A 20 -3.86 -33.14 14.94
N THR A 21 -4.71 -32.28 15.52
CA THR A 21 -5.72 -32.67 16.52
C THR A 21 -7.05 -33.08 15.90
N GLY A 22 -7.28 -32.79 14.61
CA GLY A 22 -8.49 -33.16 13.88
C GLY A 22 -9.65 -32.18 14.05
N ASP A 23 -9.42 -30.98 14.60
CA ASP A 23 -10.44 -29.94 14.68
C ASP A 23 -10.65 -29.28 13.31
N ARG A 24 -11.70 -29.73 12.60
CA ARG A 24 -12.06 -29.19 11.29
C ARG A 24 -12.55 -27.74 11.36
N GLY A 25 -13.15 -27.33 12.48
CA GLY A 25 -13.67 -25.97 12.65
C GLY A 25 -12.55 -24.96 12.82
N GLY A 26 -11.64 -25.25 13.75
CA GLY A 26 -10.42 -24.47 13.95
C GLY A 26 -9.57 -24.38 12.68
N LEU A 27 -9.37 -25.52 11.99
CA LEU A 27 -8.60 -25.57 10.75
C LEU A 27 -9.11 -24.59 9.69
N VAL A 28 -10.43 -24.57 9.43
CA VAL A 28 -11.02 -23.67 8.42
C VAL A 28 -10.81 -22.21 8.81
N LEU A 29 -11.04 -21.87 10.09
CA LEU A 29 -10.89 -20.50 10.59
C LEU A 29 -9.45 -20.01 10.51
N PHE A 30 -8.50 -20.78 11.04
CA PHE A 30 -7.09 -20.41 11.01
C PHE A 30 -6.53 -20.41 9.59
N ALA A 31 -6.97 -21.31 8.71
CA ALA A 31 -6.54 -21.30 7.31
C ALA A 31 -7.00 -20.03 6.59
N LEU A 32 -8.28 -19.68 6.75
CA LEU A 32 -8.84 -18.46 6.15
C LEU A 32 -8.15 -17.19 6.70
N ALA A 33 -7.96 -17.13 8.02
CA ALA A 33 -7.25 -16.03 8.66
C ALA A 33 -5.79 -15.92 8.19
N THR A 34 -5.08 -17.05 8.09
CA THR A 34 -3.70 -17.11 7.59
C THR A 34 -3.61 -16.57 6.16
N LEU A 35 -4.53 -16.98 5.29
CA LEU A 35 -4.59 -16.50 3.91
C LEU A 35 -4.86 -15.00 3.84
N ALA A 36 -5.84 -14.50 4.59
CA ALA A 36 -6.19 -13.08 4.58
C ALA A 36 -5.04 -12.20 5.12
N VAL A 37 -4.47 -12.55 6.28
CA VAL A 37 -3.38 -11.79 6.89
C VAL A 37 -2.09 -11.94 6.09
N GLY A 38 -1.80 -13.14 5.56
CA GLY A 38 -0.66 -13.40 4.69
C GLY A 38 -0.73 -12.60 3.39
N ALA A 39 -1.90 -12.55 2.75
CA ALA A 39 -2.12 -11.71 1.57
C ALA A 39 -1.94 -10.22 1.89
N PHE A 40 -2.44 -9.75 3.04
CA PHE A 40 -2.24 -8.37 3.49
C PHE A 40 -0.76 -8.06 3.79
N ALA A 41 -0.05 -8.96 4.48
CA ALA A 41 1.37 -8.83 4.77
C ALA A 41 2.20 -8.81 3.48
N ALA A 42 1.91 -9.71 2.54
CA ALA A 42 2.55 -9.75 1.23
C ALA A 42 2.25 -8.47 0.43
N HIS A 43 0.98 -8.03 0.37
CA HIS A 43 0.60 -6.81 -0.33
C HIS A 43 1.32 -5.59 0.26
N SER A 44 1.27 -5.41 1.57
CA SER A 44 1.96 -4.30 2.24
C SER A 44 3.48 -4.35 2.08
N THR A 45 4.07 -5.55 1.91
CA THR A 45 5.51 -5.72 1.68
C THR A 45 5.93 -5.46 0.25
N LEU A 46 5.23 -6.03 -0.72
CA LEU A 46 5.62 -5.98 -2.13
C LEU A 46 5.30 -4.63 -2.77
N VAL A 47 4.31 -3.94 -2.21
CA VAL A 47 3.71 -2.77 -2.85
C VAL A 47 4.20 -1.46 -2.23
N ARG A 48 4.88 -1.48 -1.07
CA ARG A 48 5.53 -0.28 -0.50
C ARG A 48 7.01 -0.18 -0.92
N PRO A 49 7.51 1.01 -1.31
CA PRO A 49 6.79 2.27 -1.56
C PRO A 49 6.13 2.26 -2.95
N ARG A 50 4.85 2.68 -3.04
CA ARG A 50 4.14 2.76 -4.33
C ARG A 50 4.61 3.89 -5.23
N LEU A 51 5.29 4.89 -4.66
CA LEU A 51 5.75 6.05 -5.38
C LEU A 51 7.22 6.30 -5.04
N ALA A 52 8.07 6.28 -6.08
CA ALA A 52 9.45 6.72 -5.98
C ALA A 52 9.63 7.98 -6.82
N ALA A 53 10.49 8.89 -6.38
CA ALA A 53 10.82 10.10 -7.10
C ALA A 53 12.33 10.14 -7.39
N GLY A 54 12.68 10.57 -8.59
CA GLY A 54 14.06 10.79 -9.01
C GLY A 54 14.17 12.06 -9.85
N THR A 55 15.37 12.31 -10.36
CA THR A 55 15.68 13.50 -11.19
C THR A 55 14.88 13.55 -12.49
N GLU A 56 14.61 12.38 -13.10
CA GLU A 56 13.90 12.28 -14.38
C GLU A 56 12.36 12.29 -14.24
N GLY A 57 11.84 11.99 -13.05
CA GLY A 57 10.40 11.86 -12.85
C GLY A 57 10.00 10.99 -11.65
N LEU A 58 8.72 10.65 -11.62
CA LEU A 58 8.15 9.72 -10.65
C LEU A 58 8.09 8.30 -11.23
N VAL A 59 8.11 7.31 -10.35
CA VAL A 59 7.85 5.91 -10.67
C VAL A 59 6.75 5.42 -9.74
N ALA A 60 5.59 5.11 -10.33
CA ALA A 60 4.45 4.56 -9.62
C ALA A 60 4.42 3.04 -9.79
N ARG A 61 4.47 2.28 -8.69
CA ARG A 61 4.24 0.83 -8.68
C ARG A 61 2.79 0.55 -8.32
N THR A 62 2.06 -0.05 -9.25
CA THR A 62 0.68 -0.53 -9.07
C THR A 62 0.65 -2.05 -8.95
N LEU A 63 -0.52 -2.61 -8.70
CA LEU A 63 -0.71 -4.07 -8.78
C LEU A 63 -0.51 -4.62 -10.19
N SER A 64 -0.74 -3.78 -11.21
CA SER A 64 -0.69 -4.17 -12.63
C SER A 64 0.67 -3.93 -13.27
N GLY A 65 1.60 -3.23 -12.61
CA GLY A 65 2.92 -2.96 -13.17
C GLY A 65 3.63 -1.75 -12.56
N THR A 66 4.70 -1.32 -13.23
CA THR A 66 5.47 -0.12 -12.87
C THR A 66 5.31 0.92 -13.97
N HIS A 67 4.88 2.13 -13.61
CA HIS A 67 4.63 3.25 -14.52
C HIS A 67 5.65 4.34 -14.26
N ARG A 68 6.36 4.77 -15.30
CA ARG A 68 7.28 5.90 -15.24
C ARG A 68 6.53 7.16 -15.66
N LEU A 69 6.64 8.22 -14.86
CA LEU A 69 5.88 9.45 -14.99
C LEU A 69 6.89 10.62 -15.07
N PRO A 70 7.32 11.02 -16.28
CA PRO A 70 8.30 12.09 -16.46
C PRO A 70 7.79 13.44 -15.96
N TRP A 71 8.64 14.22 -15.30
CA TRP A 71 8.23 15.49 -14.69
C TRP A 71 7.53 16.46 -15.66
N ALA A 72 7.94 16.47 -16.93
CA ALA A 72 7.40 17.35 -17.96
C ALA A 72 5.90 17.15 -18.22
N GLN A 73 5.38 15.95 -18.00
CA GLN A 73 3.99 15.57 -18.33
C GLN A 73 3.21 15.10 -17.10
N THR A 74 3.76 15.31 -15.91
CA THR A 74 3.15 14.88 -14.67
C THR A 74 2.69 16.09 -13.88
N ARG A 75 1.49 16.04 -13.30
CA ARG A 75 1.00 17.06 -12.38
C ARG A 75 0.67 16.41 -11.04
N THR A 76 1.18 17.00 -9.97
CA THR A 76 0.93 16.55 -8.59
C THR A 76 -0.01 17.54 -7.91
N ARG A 77 -0.99 17.03 -7.15
CA ARG A 77 -1.96 17.85 -6.43
C ARG A 77 -2.41 17.15 -5.16
N LEU A 78 -2.68 17.92 -4.11
CA LEU A 78 -3.37 17.39 -2.93
C LEU A 78 -4.88 17.53 -3.07
N ARG A 79 -5.58 16.47 -2.69
CA ARG A 79 -7.03 16.48 -2.56
C ARG A 79 -7.43 16.08 -1.16
N THR A 80 -8.24 16.92 -0.53
CA THR A 80 -8.86 16.64 0.76
C THR A 80 -10.29 16.20 0.53
N THR A 81 -10.66 15.04 1.08
CA THR A 81 -12.03 14.55 1.10
C THR A 81 -12.51 14.45 2.54
N ARG A 82 -13.71 14.97 2.81
CA ARG A 82 -14.34 14.85 4.12
C ARG A 82 -15.38 13.74 4.05
N ARG A 83 -15.14 12.63 4.75
CA ARG A 83 -16.10 11.52 4.87
C ARG A 83 -16.25 11.15 6.34
N LEU A 84 -17.50 11.07 6.81
CA LEU A 84 -17.84 10.65 8.18
C LEU A 84 -17.13 11.49 9.28
N GLY A 85 -16.99 12.80 9.06
CA GLY A 85 -16.32 13.70 10.00
C GLY A 85 -14.80 13.54 10.06
N ARG A 86 -14.19 12.73 9.19
CA ARG A 86 -12.74 12.59 9.04
C ARG A 86 -12.28 13.25 7.75
N ASP A 87 -11.27 14.09 7.86
CA ASP A 87 -10.57 14.68 6.71
C ASP A 87 -9.50 13.68 6.25
N GLY A 88 -9.70 13.10 5.07
CA GLY A 88 -8.72 12.28 4.38
C GLY A 88 -7.98 13.11 3.34
N VAL A 89 -6.64 13.02 3.33
CA VAL A 89 -5.81 13.67 2.30
C VAL A 89 -5.23 12.60 1.40
N THR A 90 -5.22 12.88 0.11
CA THR A 90 -4.59 12.05 -0.93
C THR A 90 -3.74 12.91 -1.85
N LEU A 91 -2.63 12.34 -2.31
CA LEU A 91 -1.80 12.87 -3.37
C LEU A 91 -2.32 12.33 -4.71
N GLU A 92 -2.83 13.22 -5.54
CA GLU A 92 -3.21 12.94 -6.92
C GLU A 92 -2.02 13.22 -7.84
N VAL A 93 -1.69 12.25 -8.68
CA VAL A 93 -0.65 12.34 -9.70
C VAL A 93 -1.31 12.08 -11.05
N GLU A 94 -1.45 13.13 -11.84
CA GLU A 94 -1.99 13.09 -13.20
C GLU A 94 -0.84 12.96 -14.20
N HIS A 95 -0.98 12.05 -15.15
CA HIS A 95 -0.05 11.90 -16.27
C HIS A 95 -0.84 11.50 -17.52
N GLU A 96 -0.79 12.36 -18.54
CA GLU A 96 -1.63 12.24 -19.73
C GLU A 96 -3.13 12.09 -19.35
N GLU A 97 -3.76 10.97 -19.68
CA GLU A 97 -5.16 10.66 -19.33
C GLU A 97 -5.30 9.82 -18.05
N GLN A 98 -4.18 9.50 -17.39
CA GLN A 98 -4.14 8.60 -16.24
C GLN A 98 -4.06 9.39 -14.93
N LEU A 99 -4.92 9.05 -13.98
CA LEU A 99 -4.94 9.61 -12.63
C LEU A 99 -4.54 8.52 -11.62
N TYR A 100 -3.44 8.76 -10.92
CA TYR A 100 -3.00 7.94 -9.80
C TYR A 100 -3.32 8.66 -8.49
N VAL A 101 -3.95 7.95 -7.55
CA VAL A 101 -4.32 8.50 -6.24
C VAL A 101 -3.60 7.72 -5.16
N PHE A 102 -2.80 8.42 -4.36
CA PHE A 102 -2.01 7.84 -3.28
C PHE A 102 -2.47 8.40 -1.93
N GLY A 103 -2.88 7.53 -1.01
CA GLY A 103 -3.12 7.89 0.38
C GLY A 103 -1.89 7.68 1.26
N TRP A 104 -2.02 8.01 2.55
CA TRP A 104 -0.95 7.80 3.54
C TRP A 104 -0.48 6.33 3.62
N LEU A 105 -1.37 5.36 3.36
CA LEU A 105 -1.00 3.94 3.36
C LEU A 105 -0.14 3.56 2.16
N ASP A 106 -0.31 4.24 1.03
CA ASP A 106 0.43 3.97 -0.20
C ASP A 106 1.82 4.61 -0.17
N LEU A 107 1.90 5.83 0.37
CA LEU A 107 3.12 6.62 0.47
C LEU A 107 3.98 6.20 1.68
N GLY A 108 3.33 5.80 2.76
CA GLY A 108 3.99 5.53 4.03
C GLY A 108 4.28 6.77 4.88
N GLU A 109 3.89 7.95 4.40
CA GLU A 109 4.04 9.25 5.05
C GLU A 109 2.80 10.12 4.76
N ASP A 110 2.63 11.24 5.49
CA ASP A 110 1.59 12.24 5.17
C ASP A 110 1.75 12.72 3.71
N PRO A 111 0.69 12.63 2.87
CA PRO A 111 0.72 13.14 1.50
C PRO A 111 1.19 14.60 1.36
N ARG A 112 0.96 15.44 2.37
CA ARG A 112 1.41 16.84 2.39
C ARG A 112 2.92 16.93 2.40
N ASP A 113 3.56 16.21 3.33
CA ASP A 113 5.01 16.17 3.47
C ASP A 113 5.66 15.60 2.21
N VAL A 114 5.03 14.58 1.61
CA VAL A 114 5.48 14.03 0.33
C VAL A 114 5.40 15.08 -0.77
N LEU A 115 4.31 15.84 -0.89
CA LEU A 115 4.20 16.88 -1.93
C LEU A 115 5.30 17.93 -1.79
N ASP A 116 5.65 18.34 -0.57
CA ASP A 116 6.72 19.30 -0.33
C ASP A 116 8.07 18.78 -0.83
N VAL A 117 8.39 17.51 -0.55
CA VAL A 117 9.60 16.86 -1.09
C VAL A 117 9.57 16.79 -2.61
N LEU A 118 8.44 16.39 -3.21
CA LEU A 118 8.31 16.33 -4.68
C LEU A 118 8.48 17.71 -5.33
N SER A 119 8.02 18.77 -4.67
CA SER A 119 8.18 20.14 -5.17
C SER A 119 9.65 20.58 -5.20
N THR A 120 10.45 20.14 -4.23
CA THR A 120 11.89 20.40 -4.14
C THR A 120 12.68 19.64 -5.19
N LEU A 121 12.24 18.43 -5.57
CA LEU A 121 12.91 17.63 -6.61
C LEU A 121 12.63 18.11 -8.03
N ARG A 122 11.54 18.87 -8.22
CA ARG A 122 11.13 19.42 -9.52
C ARG A 122 11.81 20.77 -9.83
N SER A 123 12.22 21.53 -8.81
CA SER A 123 12.84 22.85 -8.98
C SER A 123 14.23 22.76 -9.57
#